data_AF-G5B939-F1
#
_entry.id   AF-G5B939-F1
#
_cell.length_a   1.000
_cell.length_b   1.000
_cell.length_c   1.000
_cell.angle_alpha   90.00
_cell.angle_beta   90.00
_cell.angle_gamma   90.00
#
_symmetry.space_group_name_H-M   'P 1'
#
loop_
_entity.id
_entity.type
_entity.pdbx_description
1 polymer ?
#
loop_
_entity_poly.entity_id
_entity_poly.type
_entity_poly.pdbx_seq_one_letter_code
_entity_poly.pdbx_strand_id
1 'polypeptide(L)'
;MTEKPIKKIAIFGGTHGNELTGVFLVKHWLQDGAEIQRTGLEVKPFISNPRAVKKCLRYIDCDLNRVFDLENLGKKMSEDLPYEVRRAQEINHLFGQKNSEDSYDIIFDLHNTTSNMGCTLILEDSKNDFLIQMFHYIKTSLAPLPCYVYLIEHPSLKYATTRSIAKYPVGIEVGPQPQGVLRADILDQMRKMIKHALDFIHQFNQGKEFPPCAIEAYKIMEKVDFPRNENGEIAAIIHPNLQDQDWKPLHPGDPVFVTLDGKTILLGGDCTVYPVFVNEVAYYEKKEAFAKTTKLTLNAKSIRSSFH
;
A
#
# COMPACT_ATOMS: atom_id res chain seq x y z
N MET A 1 4.41 25.52 -5.29
CA MET A 1 5.45 25.19 -4.30
C MET A 1 6.65 24.62 -5.03
N THR A 2 7.85 24.91 -4.55
CA THR A 2 9.09 24.41 -5.12
C THR A 2 9.64 23.31 -4.23
N GLU A 3 9.94 22.15 -4.81
CA GLU A 3 10.56 21.04 -4.09
C GLU A 3 11.89 20.65 -4.75
N LYS A 4 12.78 20.03 -3.97
CA LYS A 4 14.06 19.54 -4.51
C LYS A 4 13.79 18.42 -5.53
N PRO A 5 14.64 18.26 -6.57
CA PRO A 5 14.56 17.14 -7.47
C PRO A 5 14.68 15.82 -6.71
N ILE A 6 13.90 14.84 -7.12
CA ILE A 6 13.97 13.49 -6.59
C ILE A 6 15.16 12.78 -7.21
N LYS A 7 15.98 12.10 -6.40
CA LYS A 7 17.15 11.38 -6.90
C LYS A 7 17.10 9.89 -6.60
N LYS A 8 16.90 9.53 -5.33
CA LYS A 8 17.00 8.15 -4.84
C LYS A 8 15.62 7.52 -4.73
N ILE A 9 15.35 6.53 -5.56
CA ILE A 9 14.07 5.81 -5.61
C ILE A 9 14.35 4.34 -5.34
N ALA A 10 13.59 3.72 -4.43
CA ALA A 10 13.57 2.27 -4.30
C ALA A 10 12.21 1.69 -4.70
N ILE A 11 12.24 0.51 -5.31
CA ILE A 11 11.04 -0.27 -5.60
C ILE A 11 11.16 -1.59 -4.83
N PHE A 12 10.34 -1.71 -3.78
CA PHE A 12 10.31 -2.85 -2.89
C PHE A 12 9.29 -3.87 -3.35
N GLY A 13 9.74 -5.13 -3.41
CA GLY A 13 8.91 -6.28 -3.72
C GLY A 13 9.13 -7.39 -2.71
N GLY A 14 8.10 -8.16 -2.44
CA GLY A 14 8.18 -9.26 -1.48
C GLY A 14 8.40 -8.79 -0.05
N THR A 15 7.81 -7.65 0.35
CA THR A 15 7.65 -7.29 1.77
C THR A 15 6.84 -8.37 2.48
N HIS A 16 5.78 -8.85 1.83
CA HIS A 16 5.16 -10.14 2.11
C HIS A 16 5.57 -11.15 1.02
N GLY A 17 6.13 -12.28 1.43
CA GLY A 17 6.81 -13.19 0.50
C GLY A 17 5.90 -13.98 -0.43
N ASN A 18 4.60 -14.01 -0.18
CA ASN A 18 3.58 -14.71 -0.96
C ASN A 18 2.74 -13.78 -1.86
N GLU A 19 3.03 -12.48 -1.89
CA GLU A 19 2.42 -11.51 -2.80
C GLU A 19 3.29 -11.41 -4.06
N LEU A 20 3.00 -12.29 -5.04
CA LEU A 20 3.99 -12.64 -6.04
C LEU A 20 4.26 -11.56 -7.10
N THR A 21 3.37 -10.59 -7.32
CA THR A 21 3.54 -9.59 -8.39
C THR A 21 4.79 -8.74 -8.13
N GLY A 22 4.88 -8.15 -6.94
CA GLY A 22 6.05 -7.38 -6.54
C GLY A 22 7.33 -8.22 -6.52
N VAL A 23 7.25 -9.48 -6.08
CA VAL A 23 8.37 -10.43 -6.10
C VAL A 23 8.89 -10.65 -7.52
N PHE A 24 7.98 -10.92 -8.46
CA PHE A 24 8.33 -11.26 -9.83
C PHE A 24 8.91 -10.04 -10.58
N LEU A 25 8.26 -8.88 -10.46
CA LEU A 25 8.71 -7.64 -11.09
C LEU A 25 10.08 -7.20 -10.58
N VAL A 26 10.29 -7.21 -9.26
CA VAL A 26 11.58 -6.80 -8.69
C VAL A 26 12.69 -7.79 -9.07
N LYS A 27 12.44 -9.11 -9.08
CA LYS A 27 13.42 -10.08 -9.57
C LYS A 27 13.79 -9.85 -11.03
N HIS A 28 12.80 -9.52 -11.87
CA HIS A 28 13.03 -9.16 -13.26
C HIS A 28 13.88 -7.89 -13.38
N TRP A 29 13.53 -6.80 -12.68
CA TRP A 29 14.25 -5.53 -12.75
C TRP A 29 15.65 -5.56 -12.13
N LEU A 30 15.93 -6.50 -11.23
CA LEU A 30 17.28 -6.78 -10.75
C LEU A 30 18.19 -7.41 -11.83
N GLN A 31 17.60 -8.12 -12.81
CA GLN A 31 18.32 -8.71 -13.94
C GLN A 31 18.39 -7.74 -15.14
N ASP A 32 17.27 -7.08 -15.45
CA ASP A 32 17.14 -6.09 -16.51
C ASP A 32 16.30 -4.89 -16.02
N GLY A 33 17.00 -3.80 -15.70
CA GLY A 33 16.38 -2.57 -15.20
C GLY A 33 15.86 -1.63 -16.28
N ALA A 34 15.93 -1.96 -17.56
CA ALA A 34 15.63 -1.01 -18.65
C ALA A 34 14.22 -0.37 -18.53
N GLU A 35 13.21 -1.14 -18.09
CA GLU A 35 11.84 -0.67 -17.93
C GLU A 35 11.69 0.47 -16.90
N ILE A 36 12.47 0.42 -15.83
CA ILE A 36 12.38 1.35 -14.68
C ILE A 36 13.40 2.49 -14.74
N GLN A 37 14.26 2.53 -15.77
CA GLN A 37 15.25 3.59 -15.92
C GLN A 37 14.62 4.89 -16.44
N ARG A 38 15.01 6.01 -15.84
CA ARG A 38 14.73 7.36 -16.34
C ARG A 38 15.96 8.22 -16.14
N THR A 39 16.22 9.13 -17.08
CA THR A 39 17.39 10.03 -17.00
C THR A 39 17.34 10.85 -15.71
N GLY A 40 18.45 10.85 -14.97
CA GLY A 40 18.62 11.59 -13.72
C GLY A 40 18.07 10.90 -12.47
N LEU A 41 17.41 9.74 -12.59
CA LEU A 41 16.89 8.98 -11.45
C LEU A 41 17.80 7.79 -11.13
N GLU A 42 18.07 7.58 -9.84
CA GLU A 42 18.66 6.35 -9.31
C GLU A 42 17.53 5.45 -8.82
N VAL A 43 17.11 4.51 -9.67
CA VAL A 43 16.02 3.57 -9.34
C VAL A 43 16.58 2.21 -8.95
N LYS A 44 16.34 1.80 -7.70
CA LYS A 44 16.87 0.57 -7.11
C LYS A 44 15.74 -0.43 -6.78
N PRO A 45 15.54 -1.49 -7.58
CA PRO A 45 14.65 -2.58 -7.21
C PRO A 45 15.26 -3.41 -6.06
N PHE A 46 14.43 -3.88 -5.12
CA PHE A 46 14.92 -4.59 -3.92
C PHE A 46 13.90 -5.58 -3.34
N ILE A 47 14.37 -6.79 -2.99
CA ILE A 47 13.55 -7.80 -2.31
C ILE A 47 13.61 -7.58 -0.79
N SER A 48 12.48 -7.19 -0.21
CA SER A 48 12.38 -6.80 1.20
C SER A 48 12.47 -8.01 2.14
N ASN A 49 11.72 -9.09 1.91
CA ASN A 49 11.72 -10.29 2.76
C ASN A 49 12.20 -11.53 1.98
N PRO A 50 13.52 -11.70 1.74
CA PRO A 50 14.02 -12.80 0.91
C PRO A 50 13.75 -14.19 1.51
N ARG A 51 13.68 -14.32 2.85
CA ARG A 51 13.37 -15.63 3.48
C ARG A 51 11.91 -16.02 3.30
N ALA A 52 10.98 -15.08 3.50
CA ALA A 52 9.56 -15.33 3.28
C ALA A 52 9.28 -15.60 1.79
N VAL A 53 9.92 -14.86 0.89
CA VAL A 53 9.84 -15.09 -0.57
C VAL A 53 10.31 -16.50 -0.94
N LYS A 54 11.45 -16.96 -0.39
CA LYS A 54 11.97 -18.31 -0.68
C LYS A 54 10.99 -19.41 -0.26
N LYS A 55 10.21 -19.19 0.80
CA LYS A 55 9.23 -20.14 1.31
C LYS A 55 7.81 -19.91 0.76
N CYS A 56 7.60 -18.87 -0.05
CA CYS A 56 6.27 -18.40 -0.46
C CYS A 56 5.31 -18.24 0.73
N LEU A 57 5.81 -17.64 1.82
CA LEU A 57 5.04 -17.30 3.02
C LEU A 57 4.88 -15.79 3.14
N ARG A 58 3.88 -15.34 3.88
CA ARG A 58 3.71 -13.91 4.17
C ARG A 58 4.91 -13.36 4.94
N TYR A 59 5.29 -14.02 6.03
CA TYR A 59 6.44 -13.69 6.87
C TYR A 59 7.02 -14.97 7.51
N ILE A 60 8.15 -14.84 8.23
CA ILE A 60 8.80 -15.92 8.98
C ILE A 60 8.39 -15.89 10.45
N ASP A 61 8.70 -14.81 11.17
CA ASP A 61 8.44 -14.71 12.63
C ASP A 61 7.33 -13.69 12.93
N CYS A 62 7.34 -12.53 12.26
CA CYS A 62 6.29 -11.52 12.40
C CYS A 62 6.12 -10.70 11.12
N ASP A 63 5.04 -9.92 11.00
CA ASP A 63 4.75 -9.13 9.80
C ASP A 63 5.80 -8.00 9.61
N LEU A 64 6.63 -8.10 8.55
CA LEU A 64 7.69 -7.13 8.24
C LEU A 64 7.15 -5.71 8.10
N ASN A 65 5.91 -5.56 7.62
CA ASN A 65 5.28 -4.26 7.40
C ASN A 65 4.66 -3.68 8.69
N ARG A 66 5.07 -4.18 9.87
CA ARG A 66 4.60 -3.74 11.19
C ARG A 66 5.75 -3.46 12.18
N VAL A 67 7.01 -3.48 11.76
CA VAL A 67 8.18 -3.39 12.66
C VAL A 67 9.16 -2.23 12.32
N PHE A 68 8.71 -1.22 11.56
CA PHE A 68 9.50 -0.02 11.22
C PHE A 68 9.23 1.18 12.15
N ASP A 69 8.72 0.96 13.36
CA ASP A 69 8.69 1.98 14.41
C ASP A 69 10.08 2.16 15.04
N LEU A 70 10.31 3.33 15.66
CA LEU A 70 11.63 3.68 16.19
C LEU A 70 12.08 2.75 17.32
N GLU A 71 11.14 2.12 18.05
CA GLU A 71 11.48 1.17 19.11
C GLU A 71 12.10 -0.09 18.48
N ASN A 72 11.41 -0.72 17.54
CA ASN A 72 11.93 -1.90 16.85
C ASN A 72 13.21 -1.62 16.07
N LEU A 73 13.31 -0.47 15.39
CA LEU A 73 14.52 -0.09 14.66
C LEU A 73 15.71 0.19 15.60
N GLY A 74 15.47 0.67 16.82
CA GLY A 74 16.49 0.96 17.82
C GLY A 74 16.88 -0.23 18.72
N LYS A 75 16.23 -1.39 18.60
CA LYS A 75 16.54 -2.57 19.43
C LYS A 75 17.98 -3.05 19.21
N LYS A 76 18.67 -3.38 20.31
CA LYS A 76 20.03 -3.94 20.26
C LYS A 76 20.01 -5.31 19.59
N MET A 77 20.97 -5.55 18.71
CA MET A 77 21.10 -6.85 18.01
C MET A 77 21.26 -8.01 19.00
N SER A 78 20.43 -9.03 18.85
CA SER A 78 20.57 -10.33 19.50
C SER A 78 20.06 -11.46 18.57
N GLU A 79 20.46 -12.70 18.86
CA GLU A 79 20.01 -13.88 18.10
C GLU A 79 18.52 -14.18 18.29
N ASP A 80 17.95 -13.79 19.44
CA ASP A 80 16.54 -14.00 19.79
C ASP A 80 15.58 -13.02 19.10
N LEU A 81 16.09 -11.99 18.42
CA LEU A 81 15.24 -11.04 17.71
C LEU A 81 14.52 -11.73 16.53
N PRO A 82 13.21 -11.47 16.36
CA PRO A 82 12.47 -11.92 15.18
C PRO A 82 13.23 -11.56 13.91
N TYR A 83 13.26 -12.47 12.95
CA TYR A 83 13.93 -12.29 11.67
C TYR A 83 13.49 -11.00 10.99
N GLU A 84 12.19 -10.69 10.97
CA GLU A 84 11.69 -9.45 10.36
C GLU A 84 12.14 -8.18 11.09
N VAL A 85 12.38 -8.20 12.40
CA VAL A 85 12.92 -7.04 13.12
C VAL A 85 14.37 -6.78 12.69
N ARG A 86 15.20 -7.83 12.65
CA ARG A 86 16.58 -7.72 12.15
C ARG A 86 16.60 -7.25 10.70
N ARG A 87 15.71 -7.80 9.88
CA ARG A 87 15.57 -7.40 8.48
C ARG A 87 15.12 -5.95 8.33
N ALA A 88 14.22 -5.45 9.17
CA ALA A 88 13.80 -4.06 9.16
C ALA A 88 14.96 -3.11 9.49
N GLN A 89 15.85 -3.50 10.40
CA GLN A 89 17.05 -2.74 10.76
C GLN A 89 18.09 -2.71 9.64
N GLU A 90 18.21 -3.79 8.86
CA GLU A 90 19.01 -3.82 7.63
C GLU A 90 18.41 -2.97 6.49
N ILE A 91 17.08 -2.83 6.41
CA ILE A 91 16.38 -2.05 5.36
C ILE A 91 16.35 -0.54 5.68
N ASN A 92 16.05 -0.17 6.92
CA ASN A 92 16.65 1.03 7.55
C ASN A 92 18.20 0.88 7.43
N HIS A 93 19.11 1.78 7.77
CA HIS A 93 20.51 1.65 7.31
C HIS A 93 20.70 1.67 5.77
N LEU A 94 20.27 0.66 4.97
CA LEU A 94 20.47 0.62 3.52
C LEU A 94 19.71 1.70 2.75
N PHE A 95 18.45 1.94 3.11
CA PHE A 95 17.56 2.88 2.40
C PHE A 95 17.25 4.13 3.19
N GLY A 96 17.85 4.27 4.37
CA GLY A 96 17.76 5.46 5.20
C GLY A 96 17.91 5.14 6.67
N GLN A 97 18.11 6.17 7.47
CA GLN A 97 17.75 6.14 8.88
C GLN A 97 16.42 6.89 8.94
N LYS A 98 15.32 6.20 9.25
CA LYS A 98 13.98 6.80 9.24
C LYS A 98 13.99 8.21 9.87
N ASN A 99 13.44 9.18 9.13
CA ASN A 99 13.43 10.61 9.43
C ASN A 99 14.78 11.36 9.27
N SER A 100 15.76 10.78 8.58
CA SER A 100 17.03 11.44 8.24
C SER A 100 16.99 12.08 6.84
N GLU A 101 17.80 13.13 6.65
CA GLU A 101 18.07 13.74 5.34
C GLU A 101 18.67 12.74 4.35
N ASP A 102 19.36 11.71 4.84
CA ASP A 102 19.98 10.65 4.04
C ASP A 102 19.00 9.54 3.60
N SER A 103 17.76 9.56 4.07
CA SER A 103 16.73 8.63 3.60
C SER A 103 16.56 8.71 2.08
N TYR A 104 16.14 7.59 1.49
CA TYR A 104 15.66 7.57 0.11
C TYR A 104 14.51 8.58 -0.05
N ASP A 105 14.48 9.22 -1.20
CA ASP A 105 13.48 10.24 -1.46
C ASP A 105 12.11 9.56 -1.59
N ILE A 106 12.00 8.54 -2.45
CA ILE A 106 10.76 7.77 -2.64
C ILE A 106 11.01 6.28 -2.44
N ILE A 107 10.08 5.61 -1.78
CA ILE A 107 9.98 4.14 -1.79
C ILE A 107 8.60 3.75 -2.27
N PHE A 108 8.55 3.01 -3.37
CA PHE A 108 7.37 2.29 -3.84
C PHE A 108 7.38 0.89 -3.26
N ASP A 109 6.45 0.57 -2.37
CA ASP A 109 6.33 -0.76 -1.78
C ASP A 109 5.11 -1.47 -2.38
N LEU A 110 5.39 -2.58 -3.09
CA LEU A 110 4.46 -3.31 -3.93
C LEU A 110 3.77 -4.42 -3.13
N HIS A 111 2.45 -4.38 -3.07
CA HIS A 111 1.59 -5.34 -2.38
C HIS A 111 0.57 -5.95 -3.33
N ASN A 112 0.08 -7.14 -2.95
CA ASN A 112 -1.13 -7.72 -3.53
C ASN A 112 -2.13 -8.04 -2.42
N THR A 113 -3.42 -7.91 -2.75
CA THR A 113 -4.54 -8.28 -1.89
C THR A 113 -5.43 -9.32 -2.55
N THR A 114 -6.04 -10.19 -1.75
CA THR A 114 -7.11 -11.09 -2.21
C THR A 114 -8.44 -10.38 -2.41
N SER A 115 -8.60 -9.17 -1.86
CA SER A 115 -9.79 -8.34 -1.99
C SER A 115 -9.92 -7.72 -3.39
N ASN A 116 -11.15 -7.42 -3.81
CA ASN A 116 -11.45 -6.91 -5.14
C ASN A 116 -11.19 -5.39 -5.27
N MET A 117 -9.99 -4.96 -4.87
CA MET A 117 -9.66 -3.54 -4.76
C MET A 117 -9.22 -2.90 -6.09
N GLY A 118 -8.78 -3.68 -7.07
CA GLY A 118 -8.17 -3.15 -8.30
C GLY A 118 -6.88 -2.37 -8.03
N CYS A 119 -6.50 -1.49 -8.96
CA CYS A 119 -5.35 -0.61 -8.80
C CYS A 119 -5.56 0.37 -7.64
N THR A 120 -4.71 0.32 -6.62
CA THR A 120 -4.85 1.14 -5.41
C THR A 120 -3.53 1.80 -5.03
N LEU A 121 -3.58 3.10 -4.77
CA LEU A 121 -2.47 3.89 -4.25
C LEU A 121 -2.71 4.21 -2.78
N ILE A 122 -1.74 3.92 -1.91
CA ILE A 122 -1.86 4.14 -0.47
C ILE A 122 -1.09 5.41 -0.08
N LEU A 123 -1.80 6.37 0.50
CA LEU A 123 -1.28 7.66 0.98
C LEU A 123 -1.28 7.69 2.51
N GLU A 124 -0.20 8.20 3.11
CA GLU A 124 -0.04 8.30 4.58
C GLU A 124 -0.20 9.74 5.11
N ASP A 125 -0.14 10.75 4.25
CA ASP A 125 -0.23 12.17 4.62
C ASP A 125 -1.14 12.94 3.66
N SER A 126 -2.26 13.45 4.17
CA SER A 126 -3.26 14.21 3.40
C SER A 126 -2.77 15.58 2.93
N LYS A 127 -1.62 16.05 3.42
CA LYS A 127 -1.04 17.36 3.12
C LYS A 127 0.16 17.29 2.18
N ASN A 128 0.50 16.11 1.69
CA ASN A 128 1.63 15.92 0.79
C ASN A 128 1.25 16.27 -0.66
N ASP A 129 1.42 17.55 -1.01
CA ASP A 129 1.10 18.07 -2.34
C ASP A 129 1.81 17.29 -3.47
N PHE A 130 3.08 16.90 -3.28
CA PHE A 130 3.84 16.11 -4.26
C PHE A 130 3.20 14.73 -4.53
N LEU A 131 2.87 13.98 -3.48
CA LEU A 131 2.24 12.66 -3.64
C LEU A 131 0.82 12.76 -4.20
N ILE A 132 0.06 13.78 -3.80
CA ILE A 132 -1.29 14.02 -4.36
C ILE A 132 -1.19 14.30 -5.88
N GLN A 133 -0.22 15.11 -6.31
CA GLN A 133 0.04 15.39 -7.73
C GLN A 133 0.47 14.14 -8.50
N MET A 134 1.35 13.31 -7.90
CA MET A 134 1.74 12.03 -8.49
C MET A 134 0.53 11.10 -8.65
N PHE A 135 -0.32 11.01 -7.63
CA PHE A 135 -1.49 10.13 -7.65
C PHE A 135 -2.53 10.64 -8.66
N HIS A 136 -2.72 11.95 -8.76
CA HIS A 136 -3.52 12.58 -9.81
C HIS A 136 -3.00 12.22 -11.21
N TYR A 137 -1.68 12.31 -11.43
CA TYR A 137 -1.05 11.97 -12.70
C TYR A 137 -1.21 10.48 -13.06
N ILE A 138 -1.00 9.58 -12.11
CA ILE A 138 -1.16 8.13 -12.31
C ILE A 138 -2.62 7.81 -12.66
N LYS A 139 -3.58 8.32 -11.90
CA LYS A 139 -5.02 8.13 -12.17
C LYS A 139 -5.41 8.63 -13.55
N THR A 140 -4.95 9.82 -13.93
CA THR A 140 -5.23 10.41 -15.23
C THR A 140 -4.63 9.57 -16.36
N SER A 141 -3.42 9.03 -16.16
CA SER A 141 -2.70 8.25 -17.17
C SER A 141 -3.27 6.83 -17.34
N LEU A 142 -3.89 6.26 -16.30
CA LEU A 142 -4.52 4.94 -16.35
C LEU A 142 -5.94 4.97 -16.90
N ALA A 143 -6.60 6.13 -16.93
CA ALA A 143 -7.99 6.24 -17.37
C ALA A 143 -8.20 5.61 -18.77
N PRO A 144 -9.28 4.83 -18.98
CA PRO A 144 -10.44 4.64 -18.10
C PRO A 144 -10.31 3.53 -17.04
N LEU A 145 -9.14 2.90 -16.87
CA LEU A 145 -8.95 1.90 -15.79
C LEU A 145 -9.05 2.57 -14.42
N PRO A 146 -9.92 2.08 -13.51
CA PRO A 146 -10.04 2.65 -12.17
C PRO A 146 -8.74 2.53 -11.38
N CYS A 147 -8.34 3.61 -10.71
CA CYS A 147 -7.25 3.63 -9.75
C CYS A 147 -7.68 4.41 -8.51
N TYR A 148 -7.78 3.74 -7.37
CA TYR A 148 -8.31 4.29 -6.12
C TYR A 148 -7.19 4.81 -5.23
N VAL A 149 -7.52 5.73 -4.31
CA VAL A 149 -6.57 6.27 -3.34
C VAL A 149 -7.08 5.96 -1.96
N TYR A 150 -6.31 5.17 -1.21
CA TYR A 150 -6.59 4.83 0.18
C TYR A 150 -5.73 5.70 1.10
N LEU A 151 -6.36 6.54 1.90
CA LEU A 151 -5.69 7.42 2.86
C LEU A 151 -5.68 6.78 4.25
N ILE A 152 -4.50 6.33 4.67
CA ILE A 152 -4.25 5.72 5.98
C ILE A 152 -3.66 6.72 6.97
N GLU A 153 -4.39 7.81 7.17
CA GLU A 153 -4.05 8.87 8.11
C GLU A 153 -5.05 8.87 9.26
N HIS A 154 -4.70 8.26 10.39
CA HIS A 154 -5.54 8.23 11.58
C HIS A 154 -4.71 8.48 12.84
N PRO A 155 -5.18 9.32 13.80
CA PRO A 155 -4.41 9.65 15.00
C PRO A 155 -3.99 8.44 15.84
N SER A 156 -4.82 7.39 15.86
CA SER A 156 -4.60 6.18 16.66
C SER A 156 -4.13 4.96 15.86
N LEU A 157 -4.21 4.96 14.53
CA LEU A 157 -3.75 3.84 13.70
C LEU A 157 -2.38 4.19 13.12
N LYS A 158 -1.33 3.93 13.90
CA LYS A 158 0.04 4.12 13.45
C LYS A 158 0.56 2.82 12.83
N TYR A 159 0.74 2.83 11.51
CA TYR A 159 1.37 1.72 10.82
C TYR A 159 2.89 1.91 10.80
N ALA A 160 3.61 0.91 11.25
CA ALA A 160 5.07 0.84 11.22
C ALA A 160 5.55 0.19 9.90
N THR A 161 5.24 0.83 8.77
CA THR A 161 5.37 0.24 7.43
C THR A 161 6.78 0.28 6.87
N THR A 162 7.13 -0.66 5.99
CA THR A 162 8.45 -0.76 5.35
C THR A 162 8.82 0.49 4.56
N ARG A 163 7.86 1.06 3.81
CA ARG A 163 8.04 2.29 3.04
C ARG A 163 8.22 3.56 3.88
N SER A 164 7.79 3.57 5.14
CA SER A 164 7.81 4.77 6.00
C SER A 164 9.21 5.30 6.37
N ILE A 165 10.28 4.61 5.92
CA ILE A 165 11.66 5.11 6.01
C ILE A 165 11.96 6.19 4.96
N ALA A 166 11.18 6.25 3.88
CA ALA A 166 11.32 7.22 2.80
C ALA A 166 10.80 8.60 3.20
N LYS A 167 11.26 9.65 2.51
CA LYS A 167 10.69 10.99 2.62
C LYS A 167 9.27 11.04 2.03
N TYR A 168 9.05 10.30 0.95
CA TYR A 168 7.80 10.17 0.23
C TYR A 168 7.42 8.68 0.10
N PRO A 169 6.77 8.10 1.12
CA PRO A 169 6.35 6.70 1.11
C PRO A 169 5.15 6.49 0.18
N VAL A 170 5.18 5.45 -0.65
CA VAL A 170 4.08 5.10 -1.55
C VAL A 170 3.79 3.60 -1.47
N GLY A 171 2.56 3.24 -1.09
CA GLY A 171 2.08 1.88 -1.27
C GLY A 171 1.40 1.73 -2.63
N ILE A 172 1.78 0.70 -3.38
CA ILE A 172 1.10 0.29 -4.61
C ILE A 172 0.50 -1.08 -4.34
N GLU A 173 -0.82 -1.14 -4.37
CA GLU A 173 -1.63 -2.31 -4.07
C GLU A 173 -2.43 -2.70 -5.31
N VAL A 174 -2.46 -3.98 -5.65
CA VAL A 174 -3.23 -4.49 -6.79
C VAL A 174 -3.84 -5.85 -6.43
N GLY A 175 -5.17 -5.92 -6.49
CA GLY A 175 -5.94 -7.15 -6.32
C GLY A 175 -7.19 -7.14 -7.20
N PRO A 176 -7.97 -8.24 -7.23
CA PRO A 176 -7.79 -9.42 -6.40
C PRO A 176 -6.76 -10.40 -7.00
N GLN A 177 -5.86 -10.90 -6.16
CA GLN A 177 -4.95 -11.99 -6.52
C GLN A 177 -4.78 -12.95 -5.34
N PRO A 178 -5.02 -14.27 -5.50
CA PRO A 178 -4.68 -15.23 -4.47
C PRO A 178 -3.20 -15.18 -4.12
N GLN A 179 -2.87 -15.31 -2.83
CA GLN A 179 -1.49 -15.42 -2.39
C GLN A 179 -0.82 -16.66 -3.02
N GLY A 180 0.44 -16.53 -3.42
CA GLY A 180 1.18 -17.58 -4.12
C GLY A 180 0.77 -17.79 -5.60
N VAL A 181 -0.09 -16.93 -6.16
CA VAL A 181 -0.48 -16.97 -7.57
C VAL A 181 0.06 -15.73 -8.30
N LEU A 182 0.48 -15.92 -9.55
CA LEU A 182 0.81 -14.85 -10.49
C LEU A 182 -0.24 -14.78 -11.59
N ARG A 183 -0.85 -13.60 -11.74
CA ARG A 183 -1.75 -13.32 -12.85
C ARG A 183 -1.16 -12.26 -13.77
N ALA A 184 -1.26 -12.50 -15.08
CA ALA A 184 -0.69 -11.60 -16.08
C ALA A 184 -1.36 -10.22 -16.10
N ASP A 185 -2.67 -10.16 -15.85
CA ASP A 185 -3.43 -8.91 -15.80
C ASP A 185 -3.04 -8.04 -14.60
N ILE A 186 -2.92 -8.62 -13.40
CA ILE A 186 -2.46 -7.94 -12.18
C ILE A 186 -1.02 -7.44 -12.34
N LEU A 187 -0.17 -8.25 -12.97
CA LEU A 187 1.21 -7.88 -13.27
C LEU A 187 1.30 -6.68 -14.22
N ASP A 188 0.52 -6.68 -15.32
CA ASP A 188 0.46 -5.55 -16.25
C ASP A 188 -0.06 -4.26 -15.58
N GLN A 189 -1.09 -4.38 -14.74
CA GLN A 189 -1.62 -3.25 -13.97
C GLN A 189 -0.55 -2.62 -13.06
N MET A 190 0.15 -3.43 -12.26
CA MET A 190 1.20 -2.95 -11.36
C MET A 190 2.38 -2.32 -12.13
N ARG A 191 2.78 -2.89 -13.28
CA ARG A 191 3.81 -2.31 -14.15
C ARG A 191 3.41 -0.93 -14.68
N LYS A 192 2.16 -0.78 -15.14
CA LYS A 192 1.64 0.52 -15.60
C LYS A 192 1.65 1.57 -14.50
N MET A 193 1.24 1.21 -13.27
CA MET A 193 1.30 2.10 -12.12
C MET A 193 2.72 2.60 -11.85
N ILE A 194 3.71 1.68 -11.79
CA ILE A 194 5.12 2.03 -11.61
C ILE A 194 5.65 2.89 -12.75
N LYS A 195 5.34 2.54 -14.00
CA LYS A 195 5.73 3.32 -15.18
C LYS A 195 5.27 4.78 -15.05
N HIS A 196 3.99 5.00 -14.78
CA HIS A 196 3.43 6.35 -14.67
C HIS A 196 3.97 7.13 -13.46
N ALA A 197 4.26 6.44 -12.35
CA ALA A 197 4.91 7.07 -11.20
C ALA A 197 6.33 7.55 -11.53
N LEU A 198 7.14 6.72 -12.21
CA LEU A 198 8.49 7.11 -12.64
C LEU A 198 8.47 8.21 -13.72
N ASP A 199 7.50 8.15 -14.64
CA ASP A 199 7.30 9.19 -15.66
C ASP A 199 6.94 10.55 -15.04
N PHE A 200 6.10 10.55 -14.00
CA PHE A 200 5.77 11.74 -13.23
C PHE A 200 7.02 12.36 -12.60
N ILE A 201 7.82 11.55 -11.89
CA ILE A 201 9.03 12.01 -11.21
C ILE A 201 10.04 12.57 -12.21
N HIS A 202 10.22 11.88 -13.34
CA HIS A 202 11.11 12.35 -14.39
C HIS A 202 10.65 13.70 -14.95
N GLN A 203 9.35 13.86 -15.28
CA GLN A 203 8.81 15.13 -15.77
C GLN A 203 8.94 16.26 -14.73
N PHE A 204 8.64 15.97 -13.47
CA PHE A 204 8.83 16.92 -12.37
C PHE A 204 10.28 17.40 -12.30
N ASN A 205 11.24 16.48 -12.36
CA ASN A 205 12.66 16.81 -12.34
C ASN A 205 13.11 17.62 -13.56
N GLN A 206 12.50 17.41 -14.73
CA GLN A 206 12.74 18.19 -15.96
C GLN A 206 12.11 19.60 -15.92
N GLY A 207 11.53 20.01 -14.78
CA GLY A 207 10.96 21.35 -14.61
C GLY A 207 9.53 21.48 -15.12
N LYS A 208 8.85 20.37 -15.46
CA LYS A 208 7.41 20.43 -15.76
C LYS A 208 6.67 20.95 -14.54
N GLU A 209 5.97 22.07 -14.72
CA GLU A 209 5.07 22.58 -13.70
C GLU A 209 3.76 21.79 -13.72
N PHE A 210 3.29 21.40 -12.54
CA PHE A 210 1.99 20.75 -12.37
C PHE A 210 1.03 21.76 -11.76
N PRO A 211 -0.09 22.11 -12.43
CA PRO A 211 -1.07 23.05 -11.90
C PRO A 211 -1.81 22.47 -10.70
N PRO A 212 -2.55 23.28 -9.92
CA PRO A 212 -3.35 22.77 -8.81
C PRO A 212 -4.33 21.69 -9.29
N CYS A 213 -4.51 20.64 -8.49
CA CYS A 213 -5.37 19.52 -8.81
C CYS A 213 -6.14 19.04 -7.59
N ALA A 214 -7.09 18.14 -7.81
CA ALA A 214 -7.82 17.45 -6.74
C ALA A 214 -7.92 15.96 -7.05
N ILE A 215 -7.91 15.14 -6.00
CA ILE A 215 -8.16 13.70 -6.09
C ILE A 215 -9.20 13.28 -5.07
N GLU A 216 -10.02 12.32 -5.47
CA GLU A 216 -10.88 11.58 -4.55
C GLU A 216 -10.06 10.53 -3.81
N ALA A 217 -10.21 10.49 -2.49
CA ALA A 217 -9.55 9.56 -1.59
C ALA A 217 -10.55 8.97 -0.59
N TYR A 218 -10.25 7.75 -0.16
CA TYR A 218 -11.02 6.99 0.83
C TYR A 218 -10.21 6.96 2.11
N LYS A 219 -10.63 7.71 3.11
CA LYS A 219 -9.92 7.84 4.39
C LYS A 219 -10.39 6.78 5.37
N ILE A 220 -9.45 6.03 5.93
CA ILE A 220 -9.74 5.02 6.96
C ILE A 220 -10.48 5.65 8.15
N MET A 221 -11.54 4.98 8.59
CA MET A 221 -12.29 5.32 9.82
C MET A 221 -11.92 4.31 10.91
N GLU A 222 -12.24 3.04 10.70
CA GLU A 222 -12.00 1.96 11.63
C GLU A 222 -12.03 0.60 10.92
N LYS A 223 -11.59 -0.44 11.63
CA LYS A 223 -11.60 -1.83 11.16
C LYS A 223 -12.80 -2.55 11.73
N VAL A 224 -13.42 -3.42 10.94
CA VAL A 224 -14.52 -4.29 11.40
C VAL A 224 -14.01 -5.72 11.43
N ASP A 225 -14.01 -6.36 12.61
CA ASP A 225 -13.66 -7.78 12.74
C ASP A 225 -14.81 -8.65 12.21
N PHE A 226 -14.48 -9.91 11.91
CA PHE A 226 -15.49 -10.94 11.75
C PHE A 226 -16.26 -11.13 13.07
N PRO A 227 -17.58 -11.40 13.02
CA PRO A 227 -18.30 -11.91 14.17
C PRO A 227 -17.65 -13.21 14.66
N ARG A 228 -17.36 -13.29 15.95
CA ARG A 228 -16.70 -14.44 16.57
C ARG A 228 -17.55 -15.04 17.68
N ASN A 229 -17.42 -16.35 17.88
CA ASN A 229 -18.03 -17.06 19.00
C ASN A 229 -17.24 -16.83 20.31
N GLU A 230 -17.69 -17.45 21.40
CA GLU A 230 -17.06 -17.35 22.73
C GLU A 230 -15.61 -17.88 22.74
N ASN A 231 -15.25 -18.78 21.82
CA ASN A 231 -13.89 -19.31 21.65
C ASN A 231 -12.98 -18.40 20.80
N GLY A 232 -13.50 -17.29 20.27
CA GLY A 232 -12.77 -16.39 19.37
C GLY A 232 -12.69 -16.87 17.92
N GLU A 233 -13.39 -17.93 17.55
CA GLU A 233 -13.47 -18.46 16.19
C GLU A 233 -14.49 -17.69 15.36
N ILE A 234 -14.29 -17.58 14.05
CA ILE A 234 -15.21 -16.88 13.15
C ILE A 234 -16.55 -17.61 13.11
N ALA A 235 -17.63 -16.88 13.41
CA ALA A 235 -19.00 -17.39 13.47
C ALA A 235 -19.86 -16.98 12.26
N ALA A 236 -19.40 -16.02 11.45
CA ALA A 236 -20.08 -15.56 10.24
C ALA A 236 -19.06 -15.19 9.15
N ILE A 237 -19.42 -15.41 7.89
CA ILE A 237 -18.61 -15.04 6.72
C ILE A 237 -19.12 -13.74 6.09
N ILE A 238 -18.32 -13.11 5.23
CA ILE A 238 -18.75 -11.96 4.44
C ILE A 238 -20.01 -12.32 3.64
N HIS A 239 -21.02 -11.46 3.71
CA HIS A 239 -22.27 -11.66 2.99
C HIS A 239 -22.02 -11.56 1.47
N PRO A 240 -22.66 -12.39 0.62
CA PRO A 240 -22.45 -12.38 -0.83
C PRO A 240 -22.66 -11.02 -1.49
N ASN A 241 -23.58 -10.20 -0.98
CA ASN A 241 -23.81 -8.83 -1.49
C ASN A 241 -22.69 -7.83 -1.13
N LEU A 242 -21.83 -8.14 -0.15
CA LEU A 242 -20.65 -7.33 0.18
C LEU A 242 -19.38 -7.91 -0.45
N GLN A 243 -19.31 -9.22 -0.66
CA GLN A 243 -18.18 -9.88 -1.29
C GLN A 243 -17.85 -9.21 -2.63
N ASP A 244 -16.57 -8.90 -2.83
CA ASP A 244 -16.02 -8.24 -4.02
C ASP A 244 -16.59 -6.83 -4.32
N GLN A 245 -17.28 -6.20 -3.36
CA GLN A 245 -17.87 -4.86 -3.50
C GLN A 245 -17.02 -3.74 -2.88
N ASP A 246 -15.70 -3.91 -2.80
CA ASP A 246 -14.78 -2.83 -2.38
C ASP A 246 -15.11 -1.51 -3.11
N TRP A 247 -14.94 -0.39 -2.40
CA TRP A 247 -15.19 1.00 -2.86
C TRP A 247 -16.66 1.39 -3.10
N LYS A 248 -17.61 0.45 -3.13
CA LYS A 248 -19.02 0.76 -3.32
C LYS A 248 -19.65 1.29 -2.01
N PRO A 249 -20.64 2.18 -2.07
CA PRO A 249 -21.31 2.65 -0.86
C PRO A 249 -22.00 1.47 -0.15
N LEU A 250 -21.86 1.43 1.17
CA LEU A 250 -22.50 0.49 2.07
C LEU A 250 -23.31 1.29 3.11
N HIS A 251 -24.61 1.11 3.12
CA HIS A 251 -25.55 1.88 3.91
C HIS A 251 -25.93 1.16 5.22
N PRO A 252 -26.26 1.89 6.31
CA PRO A 252 -26.84 1.26 7.49
C PRO A 252 -28.05 0.40 7.11
N GLY A 253 -28.08 -0.84 7.58
CA GLY A 253 -29.10 -1.82 7.20
C GLY A 253 -28.74 -2.71 5.99
N ASP A 254 -27.67 -2.43 5.25
CA ASP A 254 -27.19 -3.33 4.19
C ASP A 254 -26.55 -4.59 4.79
N PRO A 255 -26.63 -5.75 4.12
CA PRO A 255 -26.11 -7.00 4.65
C PRO A 255 -24.56 -7.08 4.56
N VAL A 256 -23.91 -7.39 5.69
CA VAL A 256 -22.44 -7.41 5.83
C VAL A 256 -21.90 -8.81 6.07
N PHE A 257 -22.51 -9.56 6.99
CA PHE A 257 -22.14 -10.95 7.26
C PHE A 257 -23.33 -11.89 7.15
N VAL A 258 -23.04 -13.17 6.96
CA VAL A 258 -24.02 -14.27 7.01
C VAL A 258 -23.44 -15.44 7.79
N THR A 259 -24.21 -16.00 8.71
CA THR A 259 -23.87 -17.22 9.44
C THR A 259 -24.27 -18.46 8.64
N LEU A 260 -23.76 -19.64 9.01
CA LEU A 260 -24.09 -20.89 8.30
C LEU A 260 -25.57 -21.30 8.43
N ASP A 261 -26.26 -20.88 9.49
CA ASP A 261 -27.70 -21.05 9.67
C ASP A 261 -28.54 -19.99 8.92
N GLY A 262 -27.91 -19.13 8.13
CA GLY A 262 -28.58 -18.17 7.24
C GLY A 262 -28.99 -16.86 7.90
N LYS A 263 -28.53 -16.57 9.13
CA LYS A 263 -28.78 -15.27 9.77
C LYS A 263 -27.89 -14.20 9.17
N THR A 264 -28.52 -13.17 8.60
CA THR A 264 -27.84 -11.99 8.08
C THR A 264 -27.53 -11.00 9.20
N ILE A 265 -26.32 -10.46 9.20
CA ILE A 265 -25.88 -9.38 10.08
C ILE A 265 -25.69 -8.14 9.22
N LEU A 266 -26.42 -7.08 9.55
CA LEU A 266 -26.46 -5.83 8.78
C LEU A 266 -25.39 -4.86 9.23
N LEU A 267 -25.05 -3.89 8.38
CA LEU A 267 -24.22 -2.75 8.75
C LEU A 267 -24.97 -1.94 9.82
N GLY A 268 -24.36 -1.81 11.00
CA GLY A 268 -24.80 -0.87 12.03
C GLY A 268 -24.24 0.54 11.81
N GLY A 269 -24.56 1.45 12.73
CA GLY A 269 -24.15 2.86 12.64
C GLY A 269 -25.19 3.72 11.92
N ASP A 270 -24.82 4.96 11.61
CA ASP A 270 -25.74 6.02 11.17
C ASP A 270 -25.34 6.68 9.84
N CYS A 271 -24.23 6.27 9.24
CA CYS A 271 -23.70 6.87 8.02
C CYS A 271 -23.32 5.82 6.96
N THR A 272 -23.37 6.25 5.70
CA THR A 272 -22.86 5.46 4.57
C THR A 272 -21.34 5.44 4.60
N VAL A 273 -20.76 4.27 4.43
CA VAL A 273 -19.31 4.06 4.38
C VAL A 273 -18.91 3.38 3.08
N TYR A 274 -17.62 3.31 2.81
CA TYR A 274 -17.07 2.62 1.65
C TYR A 274 -16.10 1.54 2.15
N PRO A 275 -16.45 0.25 2.03
CA PRO A 275 -15.63 -0.84 2.53
C PRO A 275 -14.41 -1.06 1.63
N VAL A 276 -13.28 -1.39 2.23
CA VAL A 276 -12.02 -1.72 1.55
C VAL A 276 -11.35 -2.91 2.22
N PHE A 277 -10.47 -3.61 1.50
CA PHE A 277 -9.85 -4.86 1.94
C PHE A 277 -10.92 -5.88 2.39
N VAL A 278 -12.03 -5.94 1.65
CA VAL A 278 -13.10 -6.89 1.95
C VAL A 278 -12.56 -8.30 1.77
N ASN A 279 -12.57 -9.06 2.85
CA ASN A 279 -12.16 -10.46 2.86
C ASN A 279 -10.66 -10.70 2.51
N GLU A 280 -9.76 -9.83 2.97
CA GLU A 280 -8.31 -10.04 2.82
C GLU A 280 -7.83 -11.22 3.69
N VAL A 281 -7.24 -12.23 3.05
CA VAL A 281 -6.82 -13.47 3.73
C VAL A 281 -5.81 -13.21 4.86
N ALA A 282 -4.89 -12.25 4.68
CA ALA A 282 -3.91 -11.91 5.72
C ALA A 282 -4.52 -11.21 6.95
N TYR A 283 -5.77 -10.75 6.87
CA TYR A 283 -6.39 -9.91 7.89
C TYR A 283 -7.34 -10.67 8.82
N TYR A 284 -7.58 -11.95 8.54
CA TYR A 284 -8.25 -12.88 9.46
C TYR A 284 -7.58 -12.93 10.84
N GLU A 285 -6.25 -12.99 10.91
CA GLU A 285 -5.47 -12.94 12.15
C GLU A 285 -5.45 -11.53 12.77
N LYS A 286 -5.67 -10.49 11.96
CA LYS A 286 -5.59 -9.07 12.35
C LYS A 286 -6.93 -8.51 12.80
N LYS A 287 -7.96 -9.35 12.87
CA LYS A 287 -9.32 -8.99 13.26
C LYS A 287 -9.92 -7.90 12.37
N GLU A 288 -9.74 -8.05 11.07
CA GLU A 288 -10.20 -7.11 10.05
C GLU A 288 -10.82 -7.87 8.88
N ALA A 289 -12.14 -7.97 8.88
CA ALA A 289 -12.92 -8.50 7.77
C ALA A 289 -13.00 -7.50 6.60
N PHE A 290 -13.07 -6.20 6.94
CA PHE A 290 -12.91 -5.06 6.04
C PHE A 290 -12.62 -3.81 6.88
N ALA A 291 -12.12 -2.75 6.24
CA ALA A 291 -12.01 -1.43 6.85
C ALA A 291 -13.13 -0.51 6.33
N LYS A 292 -13.73 0.26 7.23
CA LYS A 292 -14.67 1.33 6.88
C LYS A 292 -13.90 2.58 6.49
N THR A 293 -14.30 3.20 5.39
CA THR A 293 -13.71 4.46 4.94
C THR A 293 -14.77 5.52 4.68
N THR A 294 -14.37 6.78 4.81
CA THR A 294 -15.14 7.93 4.34
C THR A 294 -14.49 8.49 3.09
N LYS A 295 -15.32 8.91 2.12
CA LYS A 295 -14.86 9.46 0.86
C LYS A 295 -14.72 10.98 0.96
N LEU A 296 -13.58 11.50 0.55
CA LEU A 296 -13.26 12.93 0.60
C LEU A 296 -12.44 13.38 -0.60
N THR A 297 -12.34 14.69 -0.80
CA THR A 297 -11.49 15.29 -1.83
C THR A 297 -10.25 15.89 -1.18
N LEU A 298 -9.07 15.47 -1.67
CA LEU A 298 -7.79 16.10 -1.35
C LEU A 298 -7.41 17.08 -2.45
N ASN A 299 -6.97 18.26 -2.07
CA ASN A 299 -6.50 19.28 -3.01
C ASN A 299 -4.97 19.38 -2.90
N ALA A 300 -4.30 19.51 -4.03
CA ALA A 300 -2.89 19.86 -4.09
C ALA A 300 -2.67 21.22 -4.74
N LYS A 301 -1.75 21.98 -4.18
CA LYS A 301 -1.20 23.19 -4.78
C LYS A 301 -0.40 22.82 -6.02
N SER A 302 -0.15 23.83 -6.85
CA SER A 302 0.79 23.69 -7.95
C SER A 302 2.20 23.36 -7.42
N ILE A 303 2.93 22.49 -8.10
CA ILE A 303 4.30 22.10 -7.76
C ILE A 303 5.24 22.24 -8.96
N ARG A 304 6.53 22.50 -8.68
CA ARG A 304 7.64 22.46 -9.65
C ARG A 304 8.96 22.11 -8.96
N SER A 305 9.92 21.60 -9.72
CA SER A 305 11.28 21.33 -9.24
C SER A 305 12.07 22.63 -9.05
N SER A 306 12.95 22.68 -8.05
CA SER A 306 13.74 23.87 -7.69
C SER A 306 14.98 24.13 -8.57
N PHE A 307 15.38 23.19 -9.43
CA PHE A 307 16.59 23.33 -10.27
C PHE A 307 16.30 23.91 -11.67
N HIS A 308 15.11 24.47 -11.87
CA HIS A 308 14.72 25.27 -13.03
C HIS A 308 14.00 26.56 -12.61
#